data_AF-A0A654ZUP2-F1
#
_entry.id   AF-A0A654ZUP2-F1
#
_cell.length_a   1.000
_cell.length_b   1.000
_cell.length_c   1.000
_cell.angle_alpha   90.00
_cell.angle_beta   90.00
_cell.angle_gamma   90.00
#
_symmetry.space_group_name_H-M   'P 1'
#
loop_
_entity.id
_entity.type
_entity.pdbx_description
1 polymer ?
#
loop_
_entity_poly.entity_id
_entity_poly.type
_entity_poly.pdbx_seq_one_letter_code
_entity_poly.pdbx_strand_id
1 'polypeptide(L)' 'MVTGKARTTVARDADMLSELGEPVDRVARADEALPFAAIAVGAALVRDDNRIAPLDGVGALLRYAATNRLGSHRS' A
#
# COMPACT_ATOMS: atom_id res chain seq x y z
N MET A 1 6.63 3.87 -2.60
CA MET A 1 6.45 2.79 -1.61
C MET A 1 7.79 2.52 -0.96
N VAL A 2 7.79 2.00 0.27
CA VAL A 2 9.00 1.56 0.97
C VAL A 2 8.92 0.08 1.29
N THR A 3 10.07 -0.58 1.40
CA THR A 3 10.18 -1.98 1.78
C THR A 3 11.29 -2.16 2.80
N GLY A 4 11.17 -3.19 3.64
CA GLY A 4 12.30 -3.67 4.42
C GLY A 4 13.21 -4.57 3.60
N LYS A 5 14.22 -5.12 4.29
CA LYS A 5 15.34 -5.84 3.65
C LYS A 5 14.88 -7.07 2.87
N ALA A 6 13.88 -7.80 3.38
CA ALA A 6 13.35 -9.00 2.73
C ALA A 6 12.50 -8.69 1.49
N ARG A 7 12.03 -7.45 1.34
CA ARG A 7 11.15 -6.98 0.25
C ARG A 7 9.81 -7.73 0.15
N THR A 8 9.46 -8.52 1.14
CA THR A 8 8.18 -9.23 1.25
C THR A 8 7.08 -8.34 1.82
N THR A 9 7.47 -7.28 2.52
CA THR A 9 6.56 -6.29 3.11
C THR A 9 6.72 -4.97 2.38
N VAL A 10 5.60 -4.46 1.85
CA VAL A 10 5.53 -3.18 1.13
C VAL A 10 4.60 -2.27 1.91
N ALA A 11 5.04 -1.04 2.14
CA ALA A 11 4.23 0.01 2.73
C ALA A 11 4.26 1.28 1.88
N ARG A 12 3.28 2.16 2.13
CA ARG A 12 3.19 3.47 1.51
C ARG A 12 4.40 4.34 1.85
N ASP A 13 4.73 4.39 3.13
CA ASP A 13 5.75 5.23 3.76
C ASP A 13 6.39 4.52 4.95
N ALA A 14 7.40 5.17 5.54
CA ALA A 14 8.21 4.62 6.62
C ALA A 14 7.40 4.33 7.88
N ASP A 15 6.43 5.19 8.21
CA ASP A 15 5.63 5.07 9.42
C ASP A 15 4.76 3.81 9.33
N MET A 16 4.08 3.60 8.20
CA MET A 16 3.30 2.39 8.00
C MET A 16 4.17 1.12 7.94
N LEU A 17 5.40 1.20 7.40
CA LEU A 17 6.31 0.05 7.40
C LEU A 17 6.75 -0.31 8.83
N SER A 18 7.03 0.70 9.64
CA SER A 18 7.37 0.56 11.05
C SER A 18 6.23 -0.10 11.84
N GLU A 19 4.97 0.28 11.56
CA GLU A 19 3.79 -0.41 12.14
C GLU A 19 3.69 -1.89 11.77
N LEU A 20 4.28 -2.28 10.63
CA LEU A 20 4.38 -3.68 10.19
C LEU A 20 5.61 -4.40 10.76
N GLY A 21 6.39 -3.73 11.61
CA GLY A 21 7.55 -4.30 12.30
C GLY A 21 8.82 -4.35 11.47
N GLU A 22 8.89 -3.64 10.34
CA GLU A 22 10.08 -3.58 9.49
C GLU A 22 10.67 -2.16 9.40
N PRO A 23 12.01 -2.01 9.50
CA PRO A 23 12.65 -0.75 9.18
C PRO A 23 12.70 -0.55 7.65
N VAL A 24 12.75 0.70 7.20
CA VAL A 24 12.95 1.03 5.78
C VAL A 24 14.35 0.63 5.35
N ASP A 25 14.46 -0.24 4.35
CA ASP A 25 15.71 -0.55 3.63
C ASP A 25 15.75 0.19 2.28
N ARG A 26 14.60 0.27 1.59
CA ARG A 26 14.53 0.73 0.19
C ARG A 26 13.25 1.49 -0.12
N VAL A 27 13.35 2.37 -1.11
CA VAL A 27 12.22 2.92 -1.84
C VAL A 27 12.01 2.09 -3.11
N ALA A 28 10.78 1.65 -3.33
CA ALA A 28 10.36 0.91 -4.52
C ALA A 28 9.36 1.74 -5.33
N ARG A 29 9.46 1.65 -6.67
CA ARG A 29 8.50 2.29 -7.57
C ARG A 29 7.13 1.64 -7.42
N ALA A 30 6.08 2.44 -7.49
CA ALA A 30 4.72 1.96 -7.25
C ALA A 30 4.25 0.97 -8.32
N ASP A 31 4.71 1.13 -9.57
CA ASP A 31 4.41 0.24 -10.69
C ASP A 31 5.03 -1.16 -10.54
N GLU A 32 6.01 -1.33 -9.66
CA GLU A 32 6.61 -2.62 -9.33
C GLU A 32 6.07 -3.18 -8.01
N ALA A 33 5.96 -2.32 -7.00
CA ALA A 33 5.58 -2.73 -5.65
C ALA A 33 4.09 -3.10 -5.53
N LEU A 34 3.19 -2.42 -6.25
CA LEU A 34 1.75 -2.69 -6.18
C LEU A 34 1.35 -4.02 -6.81
N PRO A 35 1.82 -4.39 -8.02
CA PRO A 35 1.56 -5.72 -8.56
C PRO A 35 2.07 -6.83 -7.65
N PHE A 36 3.26 -6.68 -7.06
CA PHE A 36 3.79 -7.64 -6.09
C PHE A 36 2.86 -7.78 -4.87
N ALA A 37 2.49 -6.66 -4.25
CA ALA A 37 1.62 -6.65 -3.07
C ALA A 37 0.25 -7.27 -3.38
N ALA A 38 -0.34 -6.97 -4.54
CA ALA A 38 -1.61 -7.53 -4.97
C ALA A 38 -1.55 -9.06 -5.08
N ILE A 39 -0.51 -9.61 -5.71
CA ILE A 39 -0.30 -11.07 -5.80
C ILE A 39 -0.13 -11.68 -4.40
N ALA A 40 0.71 -11.07 -3.56
CA ALA A 40 1.04 -11.59 -2.23
C ALA A 40 -0.19 -11.73 -1.32
N VAL A 41 -1.18 -10.85 -1.45
CA VAL A 41 -2.42 -10.87 -0.63
C VAL A 41 -3.64 -11.44 -1.37
N GLY A 42 -3.45 -11.93 -2.60
CA GLY A 42 -4.54 -12.44 -3.44
C GLY A 42 -5.59 -11.38 -3.78
N ALA A 43 -5.15 -10.16 -4.06
CA ALA A 43 -5.98 -9.05 -4.55
C ALA A 43 -5.84 -8.89 -6.08
N ALA A 44 -6.88 -8.32 -6.69
CA ALA A 44 -6.84 -7.89 -8.08
C ALA A 44 -6.39 -6.43 -8.17
N LEU A 45 -5.57 -6.12 -9.19
CA LEU A 45 -5.17 -4.76 -9.53
C LEU A 45 -5.86 -4.35 -10.82
N VAL A 46 -6.54 -3.21 -10.80
CA VAL A 46 -7.22 -2.63 -11.97
C VAL A 46 -6.70 -1.23 -12.24
N ARG A 47 -6.56 -0.86 -13.51
CA ARG A 47 -6.34 0.52 -13.93
C ARG A 47 -7.70 1.17 -14.12
N ASP A 48 -7.89 2.32 -13.51
CA ASP A 48 -9.18 2.99 -13.49
C ASP A 48 -9.34 4.06 -14.60
N ASP A 49 -8.30 4.28 -15.41
CA ASP A 49 -8.30 5.26 -16.51
C ASP A 49 -8.79 6.67 -16.08
N ASN A 50 -8.40 7.09 -14.87
CA ASN A 50 -8.70 8.38 -14.25
C ASN A 50 -10.20 8.67 -13.98
N ARG A 51 -11.02 7.65 -13.73
CA ARG A 51 -12.44 7.82 -13.33
C ARG A 51 -12.61 8.12 -11.84
N ILE A 52 -11.62 7.76 -11.03
CA ILE A 52 -11.47 8.04 -9.61
C ILE A 52 -10.14 8.77 -9.39
N ALA A 53 -10.09 9.60 -8.35
CA ALA A 53 -8.90 10.35 -7.98
C ALA A 53 -8.47 9.97 -6.54
N PRO A 54 -7.77 8.84 -6.36
CA PRO A 54 -7.18 8.51 -5.06
C PRO A 54 -6.14 9.59 -4.71
N LEU A 55 -5.99 9.88 -3.42
CA LEU A 55 -5.12 10.96 -2.93
C LEU A 55 -3.68 10.89 -3.49
N ASP A 56 -3.14 9.69 -3.70
CA ASP A 56 -1.77 9.46 -4.17
C ASP A 56 -1.73 8.64 -5.47
N GLY A 57 -2.82 8.72 -6.24
CA GLY A 57 -2.97 8.02 -7.52
C GLY A 57 -3.27 6.52 -7.39
N VAL A 58 -3.28 5.96 -6.18
CA VAL A 58 -3.62 4.56 -5.92
C VAL A 58 -4.51 4.43 -4.68
N GLY A 59 -5.40 3.44 -4.68
CA GLY A 59 -6.32 3.16 -3.58
C GLY A 59 -6.68 1.68 -3.52
N ALA A 60 -7.32 1.25 -2.43
CA ALA A 60 -7.73 -0.13 -2.24
C ALA A 60 -9.20 -0.21 -1.82
N LEU A 61 -9.93 -1.13 -2.44
CA LEU A 61 -11.25 -1.55 -1.98
C LEU A 61 -11.09 -2.72 -1.03
N LEU A 62 -11.52 -2.54 0.21
CA LEU A 62 -11.42 -3.57 1.24
C LEU A 62 -12.65 -4.47 1.22
N ARG A 63 -12.44 -5.78 1.41
CA ARG A 63 -13.54 -6.75 1.57
C ARG A 63 -14.37 -6.49 2.82
N TYR A 64 -13.75 -5.94 3.86
CA TYR A 64 -14.38 -5.63 5.13
C TYR A 64 -14.13 -4.17 5.48
N ALA A 65 -15.05 -3.57 6.24
CA ALA A 65 -14.85 -2.24 6.77
C ALA A 65 -13.59 -2.20 7.64
N ALA A 66 -12.72 -1.21 7.42
CA ALA A 66 -11.58 -0.96 8.28
C ALA A 66 -12.09 -0.41 9.61
N THR A 67 -12.25 -1.26 10.61
CA THR A 67 -12.91 -0.91 11.88
C THR A 67 -12.07 -0.04 12.83
N ASN A 68 -10.83 0.34 12.47
CA ASN A 68 -10.04 1.26 13.31
C ASN A 68 -8.84 1.93 12.62
N ARG A 69 -8.37 1.46 11.46
CA ARG A 69 -7.01 1.79 10.97
C ARG A 69 -6.92 2.93 9.95
N LEU A 70 -8.01 3.30 9.28
CA LEU A 70 -8.02 4.35 8.23
C LEU A 70 -8.67 5.66 8.69
N GLY A 71 -9.20 5.72 9.92
CA GLY A 71 -9.96 6.86 10.42
C GLY A 71 -9.12 8.10 10.78
N SER A 72 -7.79 7.98 10.86
CA SER A 72 -6.89 9.04 11.37
C SER A 72 -6.23 9.90 10.29
N HIS A 73 -6.39 9.60 8.99
CA HIS A 73 -5.64 10.29 7.93
C HIS A 73 -6.38 11.47 7.27
N ARG A 74 -7.42 12.01 7.92
CA ARG A 74 -8.07 13.28 7.53
C ARG A 74 -7.62 14.39 8.49
N SER A 75 -6.53 15.06 8.15
CA SER A 75 -6.12 16.35 8.73
C SER A 75 -5.66 17.26 7.60
#